data_AF-A0A4Y7XDQ9-F1
#
_entry.id   AF-A0A4Y7XDQ9-F1
#
_cell.length_a   1.000
_cell.length_b   1.000
_cell.length_c   1.000
_cell.angle_alpha   90.00
_cell.angle_beta   90.00
_cell.angle_gamma   90.00
#
_symmetry.space_group_name_H-M   'P 1'
#
loop_
_entity.id
_entity.type
_entity.pdbx_description
1 polymer ?
#
loop_
_entity_poly.entity_id
_entity_poly.type
_entity_poly.pdbx_seq_one_letter_code
_entity_poly.pdbx_strand_id
1 'polypeptide(L)'
;MNVNHLLVALVAALVFIVGGTWLYTSISNEQHRAKLAAAHAAMQDHSPVYSTVQVKMQGQGREITLKGVFESVDAEHCFNEQQKSSSLIGNYQQRCNSELSCQSVKLSSCSTFVEANYKDMLNKKPASTRYVHLQNAQNPKERGVLVFWGLSSSEADDFCTHMTKQRVPEQIEMACI
;
A
#
# COMPACT_ATOMS: atom_id res chain seq x y z
N MET A 1 -31.54 48.23 -42.62
CA MET A 1 -31.36 47.01 -41.81
C MET A 1 -31.89 47.30 -40.41
N ASN A 2 -32.85 46.50 -39.93
CA ASN A 2 -33.63 46.81 -38.73
C ASN A 2 -32.88 46.43 -37.44
N VAL A 3 -32.49 47.45 -36.66
CA VAL A 3 -31.70 47.33 -35.42
C VAL A 3 -32.34 46.38 -34.40
N ASN A 4 -33.68 46.27 -34.39
CA ASN A 4 -34.42 45.38 -33.49
C ASN A 4 -34.17 43.88 -33.74
N HIS A 5 -33.93 43.44 -34.97
CA HIS A 5 -33.67 42.02 -35.24
C HIS A 5 -32.26 41.59 -34.80
N LEU A 6 -31.30 42.50 -34.86
CA LEU A 6 -29.93 42.24 -34.41
C LEU A 6 -29.86 42.09 -32.88
N LEU A 7 -30.65 42.90 -32.16
CA LEU A 7 -30.68 42.93 -30.70
C LEU A 7 -31.35 41.66 -30.12
N VAL A 8 -32.44 41.19 -30.74
CA VAL A 8 -33.11 39.94 -30.34
C VAL A 8 -32.21 38.71 -30.59
N ALA A 9 -31.48 38.68 -31.71
CA ALA A 9 -30.55 37.59 -32.00
C ALA A 9 -29.38 37.53 -31.00
N LEU A 10 -28.84 38.68 -30.58
CA LEU A 10 -27.77 38.75 -29.58
C LEU A 10 -28.23 38.29 -28.19
N VAL A 11 -29.43 38.67 -27.77
CA VAL A 11 -29.99 38.23 -26.47
C VAL A 11 -30.26 36.73 -26.47
N ALA A 12 -30.82 36.18 -27.55
CA ALA A 12 -31.03 34.73 -27.66
C ALA A 12 -29.70 33.96 -27.60
N ALA A 13 -28.67 34.41 -28.33
CA ALA A 13 -27.34 33.79 -28.29
C ALA A 13 -26.72 33.81 -26.88
N LEU A 14 -26.85 34.93 -26.14
CA LEU A 14 -26.38 35.03 -24.77
C LEU A 14 -27.09 34.06 -23.82
N VAL A 15 -28.41 33.88 -23.95
CA VAL A 15 -29.17 32.93 -23.14
C VAL A 15 -28.72 31.48 -23.39
N PHE A 16 -28.44 31.11 -24.64
CA PHE A 16 -27.91 29.78 -24.96
C PHE A 16 -26.48 29.56 -24.42
N ILE A 17 -25.62 30.57 -24.47
CA ILE A 17 -24.25 30.48 -23.94
C ILE A 17 -24.26 30.38 -22.41
N VAL A 18 -25.07 31.19 -21.73
CA VAL A 18 -25.18 31.17 -20.26
C VAL A 18 -25.86 29.90 -19.77
N GLY A 19 -26.95 29.46 -20.42
CA GLY A 19 -27.61 28.20 -20.10
C GLY A 19 -26.72 26.98 -20.35
N GLY A 20 -25.98 26.97 -21.47
CA GLY A 20 -25.04 25.90 -21.81
C GLY A 20 -23.88 25.78 -20.84
N THR A 21 -23.30 26.91 -20.42
CA THR A 21 -22.21 26.94 -19.42
C THR A 21 -22.69 26.53 -18.03
N TRP A 22 -23.90 26.91 -17.62
CA TRP A 22 -24.49 26.51 -16.33
C TRP A 22 -24.83 25.02 -16.28
N LEU A 23 -25.39 24.47 -17.37
CA LEU A 23 -25.63 23.03 -17.50
C LEU A 23 -24.33 22.22 -17.49
N TYR A 24 -23.31 22.70 -18.22
CA TYR A 24 -21.99 22.04 -18.28
C TYR A 24 -21.29 22.03 -16.91
N THR A 25 -21.30 23.14 -16.17
CA THR A 25 -20.71 23.20 -14.83
C THR A 25 -21.47 22.35 -13.84
N SER A 26 -22.81 22.30 -13.91
CA SER A 26 -23.62 21.43 -13.05
C SER A 26 -23.29 19.93 -13.24
N ILE A 27 -23.29 19.46 -14.49
CA ILE A 27 -23.02 18.04 -14.81
C ILE A 27 -21.58 17.65 -14.43
N SER A 28 -20.60 18.50 -14.71
CA SER A 28 -19.20 18.24 -14.36
C SER A 28 -18.97 18.22 -12.85
N ASN A 29 -19.68 19.04 -12.08
CA ASN A 29 -19.59 19.04 -10.62
C ASN A 29 -20.22 17.78 -10.01
N GLU A 30 -21.33 17.28 -10.57
CA GLU A 30 -21.92 15.99 -10.18
C GLU A 30 -20.99 14.82 -10.47
N GLN A 31 -20.34 14.80 -11.64
CA GLN A 31 -19.34 13.78 -11.96
C GLN A 31 -18.15 13.81 -11.01
N HIS A 32 -17.70 15.01 -10.62
CA HIS A 32 -16.65 15.15 -9.61
C HIS A 32 -17.10 14.67 -8.24
N ARG A 33 -18.31 15.02 -7.79
CA ARG A 33 -18.88 14.52 -6.53
C ARG A 33 -19.06 13.01 -6.54
N ALA A 34 -19.52 12.43 -7.64
CA ALA A 34 -19.66 10.99 -7.80
C ALA A 34 -18.31 10.26 -7.77
N LYS A 35 -17.26 10.83 -8.40
CA LYS A 35 -15.90 10.30 -8.31
C LYS A 35 -15.33 10.40 -6.89
N LEU A 36 -15.54 11.52 -6.20
CA LEU A 36 -15.13 11.65 -4.80
C LEU A 36 -15.90 10.70 -3.88
N ALA A 37 -17.21 10.53 -4.08
CA ALA A 37 -18.04 9.62 -3.32
C ALA A 37 -17.65 8.16 -3.59
N ALA A 38 -17.34 7.79 -4.82
CA ALA A 38 -16.83 6.46 -5.17
C ALA A 38 -15.43 6.20 -4.59
N ALA A 39 -14.55 7.20 -4.59
CA ALA A 39 -13.24 7.11 -3.94
C ALA A 39 -13.38 6.99 -2.41
N HIS A 40 -14.32 7.72 -1.79
CA HIS A 40 -14.64 7.59 -0.36
C HIS A 40 -15.27 6.22 -0.05
N ALA A 41 -16.19 5.74 -0.88
CA ALA A 41 -16.82 4.42 -0.72
C ALA A 41 -15.80 3.29 -0.90
N ALA A 42 -14.83 3.44 -1.81
CA ALA A 42 -13.72 2.50 -1.96
C ALA A 42 -12.73 2.56 -0.77
N MET A 43 -12.65 3.68 -0.04
CA MET A 43 -11.93 3.77 1.23
C MET A 43 -12.72 3.18 2.41
N GLN A 44 -14.06 3.11 2.32
CA GLN A 44 -14.93 2.45 3.30
C GLN A 44 -15.14 0.96 3.05
N ASP A 45 -14.68 0.45 1.90
CA ASP A 45 -14.64 -0.98 1.68
C ASP A 45 -13.57 -1.58 2.60
N HIS A 46 -13.99 -2.33 3.62
CA HIS A 46 -13.13 -3.08 4.55
C HIS A 46 -12.39 -4.25 3.85
N SER A 47 -12.10 -4.08 2.57
CA SER A 47 -11.29 -4.96 1.77
C SER A 47 -9.83 -4.84 2.21
N PRO A 48 -9.12 -5.97 2.34
CA PRO A 48 -7.73 -5.95 2.75
C PRO A 48 -6.89 -5.15 1.76
N VAL A 49 -6.03 -4.30 2.30
CA VAL A 49 -5.03 -3.58 1.53
C VAL A 49 -3.64 -4.08 1.91
N TYR A 50 -2.70 -3.89 1.00
CA TYR A 50 -1.36 -4.41 1.10
C TYR A 50 -0.35 -3.28 0.96
N SER A 51 0.67 -3.33 1.79
CA SER A 51 1.87 -2.51 1.66
C SER A 51 3.09 -3.40 1.50
N THR A 52 4.08 -2.91 0.76
CA THR A 52 5.31 -3.65 0.51
C THR A 52 6.52 -2.84 0.93
N VAL A 53 7.52 -3.54 1.44
CA VAL A 53 8.85 -3.00 1.68
C VAL A 53 9.86 -3.86 0.93
N GLN A 54 10.83 -3.22 0.31
CA GLN A 54 11.98 -3.88 -0.27
C GLN A 54 13.24 -3.22 0.28
N VAL A 55 14.09 -4.02 0.93
CA VAL A 55 15.37 -3.59 1.48
C VAL A 55 16.47 -4.32 0.73
N LYS A 56 17.36 -3.58 0.09
CA LYS A 56 18.57 -4.14 -0.53
C LYS A 56 19.74 -4.00 0.43
N MET A 57 20.48 -5.08 0.62
CA MET A 57 21.62 -5.16 1.53
C MET A 57 22.82 -5.80 0.83
N GLN A 58 24.03 -5.41 1.23
CA GLN A 58 25.25 -6.09 0.82
C GLN A 58 25.66 -7.08 1.92
N GLY A 59 25.79 -8.36 1.57
CA GLY A 59 26.25 -9.40 2.49
C GLY A 59 27.22 -10.35 1.79
N GLN A 60 28.38 -10.61 2.40
CA GLN A 60 29.41 -11.54 1.88
C GLN A 60 29.78 -11.30 0.40
N GLY A 61 29.82 -10.04 -0.03
CA GLY A 61 30.18 -9.67 -1.41
C GLY A 61 29.06 -9.78 -2.46
N ARG A 62 27.82 -10.08 -2.06
CA ARG A 62 26.65 -10.13 -2.95
C ARG A 62 25.48 -9.28 -2.46
N GLU A 63 24.56 -8.96 -3.37
CA GLU A 63 23.30 -8.30 -3.03
C GLU A 63 22.30 -9.31 -2.46
N ILE A 64 21.69 -8.97 -1.33
CA ILE A 64 20.60 -9.70 -0.70
C ILE A 64 19.40 -8.74 -0.67
N THR A 65 18.22 -9.24 -1.06
CA THR A 65 17.00 -8.44 -1.02
C THR A 65 16.01 -9.03 -0.01
N LEU A 66 15.67 -8.27 1.02
CA LEU A 66 14.50 -8.54 1.86
C LEU A 66 13.27 -7.90 1.20
N LYS A 67 12.24 -8.69 0.92
CA LYS A 67 10.91 -8.21 0.50
C LYS A 67 9.90 -8.55 1.58
N GLY A 68 9.24 -7.53 2.11
CA GLY A 68 8.11 -7.66 3.03
C GLY A 68 6.80 -7.29 2.36
N VAL A 69 5.74 -8.03 2.68
CA VAL A 69 4.36 -7.71 2.27
C VAL A 69 3.48 -7.77 3.52
N PHE A 70 2.72 -6.72 3.76
CA PHE A 70 1.88 -6.57 4.96
C PHE A 70 0.45 -6.31 4.54
N GLU A 71 -0.48 -7.10 5.07
CA GLU A 71 -1.92 -6.92 4.93
C GLU A 71 -2.44 -6.08 6.11
N SER A 72 -3.30 -5.13 5.79
CA SER A 72 -4.01 -4.26 6.73
C SER A 72 -5.51 -4.33 6.46
N VAL A 73 -6.30 -4.01 7.49
CA VAL A 73 -7.76 -4.12 7.45
C VAL A 73 -8.43 -3.20 6.41
N ASP A 74 -7.84 -2.02 6.19
CA ASP A 74 -8.31 -1.02 5.23
C ASP A 74 -7.20 -0.02 4.88
N ALA A 75 -7.48 0.85 3.91
CA ALA A 75 -6.55 1.85 3.40
C ALA A 75 -6.08 2.83 4.48
N GLU A 76 -7.01 3.38 5.27
CA GLU A 76 -6.70 4.35 6.32
C GLU A 76 -5.75 3.76 7.36
N HIS A 77 -6.05 2.55 7.81
CA HIS A 77 -5.22 1.81 8.74
C HIS A 77 -3.82 1.57 8.16
N CYS A 78 -3.72 1.12 6.91
CA CYS A 78 -2.44 0.90 6.25
C CYS A 78 -1.57 2.17 6.20
N PHE A 79 -2.14 3.33 5.82
CA PHE A 79 -1.40 4.58 5.80
C PHE A 79 -0.94 5.00 7.19
N ASN A 80 -1.78 4.81 8.20
CA ASN A 80 -1.44 5.11 9.59
C ASN A 80 -0.32 4.20 10.12
N GLU A 81 -0.37 2.91 9.85
CA GLU A 81 0.67 1.97 10.30
C GLU A 81 2.03 2.25 9.64
N GLN A 82 2.08 2.72 8.39
CA GLN A 82 3.34 3.14 7.75
C GLN A 82 4.05 4.29 8.48
N GLN A 83 3.32 5.12 9.20
CA GLN A 83 3.88 6.26 9.96
C GLN A 83 4.25 5.90 11.40
N LYS A 84 3.72 4.78 11.94
CA LYS A 84 3.94 4.35 13.31
C LYS A 84 5.20 3.50 13.42
N SER A 85 6.11 3.90 14.29
CA SER A 85 7.32 3.14 14.58
C SER A 85 7.06 1.78 15.22
N SER A 86 5.92 1.59 15.88
CA SER A 86 5.56 0.35 16.56
C SER A 86 4.86 -0.69 15.67
N SER A 87 4.57 -0.36 14.40
CA SER A 87 3.82 -1.24 13.51
C SER A 87 4.68 -2.33 12.86
N LEU A 88 4.03 -3.29 12.19
CA LEU A 88 4.71 -4.33 11.42
C LEU A 88 5.61 -3.79 10.29
N ILE A 89 5.20 -2.68 9.67
CA ILE A 89 5.92 -2.03 8.54
C ILE A 89 6.71 -0.78 8.98
N GLY A 90 6.54 -0.33 10.23
CA GLY A 90 7.21 0.83 10.78
C GLY A 90 8.73 0.67 10.86
N ASN A 91 9.44 1.79 10.75
CA ASN A 91 10.89 1.91 10.96
C ASN A 91 11.84 1.24 9.95
N TYR A 92 11.40 0.59 8.86
CA TYR A 92 12.35 0.00 7.92
C TYR A 92 13.32 1.04 7.31
N GLN A 93 12.81 2.23 6.99
CA GLN A 93 13.65 3.35 6.53
C GLN A 93 14.69 3.74 7.60
N GLN A 94 14.26 3.92 8.84
CA GLN A 94 15.13 4.31 9.95
C GLN A 94 16.18 3.24 10.26
N ARG A 95 15.78 1.96 10.31
CA ARG A 95 16.68 0.82 10.52
C ARG A 95 17.70 0.72 9.39
N CYS A 96 17.28 0.88 8.14
CA CYS A 96 18.22 0.90 7.03
C CYS A 96 19.25 2.03 7.15
N ASN A 97 18.82 3.24 7.54
CA ASN A 97 19.73 4.37 7.71
C ASN A 97 20.77 4.15 8.82
N SER A 98 20.50 3.29 9.80
CA SER A 98 21.44 2.93 10.86
C SER A 98 22.36 1.75 10.52
N GLU A 99 22.06 0.98 9.47
CA GLU A 99 22.76 -0.25 9.13
C GLU A 99 23.70 -0.04 7.94
N LEU A 100 25.01 -0.18 8.15
CA LEU A 100 26.03 0.00 7.12
C LEU A 100 25.86 -0.96 5.92
N SER A 101 25.26 -2.12 6.16
CA SER A 101 24.99 -3.11 5.11
C SER A 101 23.78 -2.76 4.26
N CYS A 102 22.95 -1.79 4.66
CA CYS A 102 21.76 -1.42 3.92
C CYS A 102 22.07 -0.41 2.81
N GLN A 103 21.70 -0.76 1.57
CA GLN A 103 21.94 0.07 0.40
C GLN A 103 20.74 0.93 0.02
N SER A 104 19.53 0.38 0.15
CA SER A 104 18.31 1.12 -0.17
C SER A 104 17.08 0.49 0.48
N VAL A 105 16.08 1.32 0.71
CA VAL A 105 14.71 0.91 1.05
C VAL A 105 13.76 1.49 0.02
N LYS A 106 12.81 0.66 -0.42
CA LYS A 106 11.65 1.09 -1.19
C LYS A 106 10.40 0.64 -0.46
N LEU A 107 9.57 1.61 -0.08
CA LEU A 107 8.25 1.39 0.48
C LEU A 107 7.21 1.68 -0.61
N SER A 108 6.21 0.80 -0.77
CA SER A 108 5.08 1.09 -1.65
C SER A 108 3.96 1.81 -0.91
N SER A 109 3.13 2.53 -1.65
CA SER A 109 1.82 2.94 -1.16
C SER A 109 0.94 1.72 -0.88
N CYS A 110 -0.11 1.93 -0.08
CA CYS A 110 -1.15 0.94 0.16
C CYS A 110 -1.92 0.64 -1.13
N SER A 111 -2.11 -0.64 -1.44
CA SER A 111 -2.73 -1.14 -2.68
C SER A 111 -3.71 -2.26 -2.37
N THR A 112 -4.81 -2.37 -3.11
CA THR A 112 -5.73 -3.53 -3.00
C THR A 112 -5.21 -4.77 -3.73
N PHE A 113 -4.13 -4.63 -4.49
CA PHE A 113 -3.50 -5.71 -5.24
C PHE A 113 -2.27 -6.26 -4.53
N VAL A 114 -2.17 -7.59 -4.51
CA VAL A 114 -0.98 -8.35 -4.11
C VAL A 114 -0.81 -9.54 -5.05
N GLU A 115 0.44 -9.90 -5.34
CA GLU A 115 0.72 -11.09 -6.16
C GLU A 115 0.25 -12.37 -5.42
N ALA A 116 -0.22 -13.38 -6.18
CA ALA A 116 -0.86 -14.57 -5.62
C ALA A 116 0.04 -15.38 -4.67
N ASN A 117 1.34 -15.45 -4.95
CA ASN A 117 2.31 -16.13 -4.10
C ASN A 117 2.41 -15.50 -2.70
N TYR A 118 2.44 -14.17 -2.58
CA TYR A 118 2.45 -13.53 -1.27
C TYR A 118 1.11 -13.68 -0.56
N LYS A 119 0.00 -13.71 -1.30
CA LYS A 119 -1.31 -14.03 -0.72
C LYS A 119 -1.33 -15.43 -0.12
N ASP A 120 -0.73 -16.41 -0.78
CA ASP A 120 -0.59 -17.76 -0.25
C ASP A 120 0.32 -17.80 1.00
N MET A 121 1.45 -17.10 0.98
CA MET A 121 2.35 -16.99 2.14
C MET A 121 1.68 -16.30 3.34
N LEU A 122 0.89 -15.24 3.11
CA LEU A 122 0.10 -14.57 4.16
C LEU A 122 -0.91 -15.54 4.82
N ASN A 123 -1.36 -16.54 4.09
CA ASN A 123 -2.21 -17.64 4.57
C ASN A 123 -1.40 -18.84 5.10
N LYS A 124 -0.11 -18.66 5.41
CA LYS A 124 0.78 -19.70 5.97
C LYS A 124 0.93 -20.93 5.07
N LYS A 125 0.74 -20.79 3.74
CA LYS A 125 0.93 -21.91 2.81
C LYS A 125 2.42 -22.13 2.51
N PRO A 126 2.86 -23.39 2.27
CA PRO A 126 4.24 -23.66 1.87
C PRO A 126 4.61 -22.92 0.58
N ALA A 127 5.87 -22.48 0.50
CA ALA A 127 6.45 -21.85 -0.68
C ALA A 127 7.78 -22.52 -1.05
N SER A 128 8.33 -22.18 -2.22
CA SER A 128 9.64 -22.69 -2.66
C SER A 128 10.82 -22.09 -1.91
N THR A 129 10.58 -21.11 -1.04
CA THR A 129 11.59 -20.46 -0.19
C THR A 129 11.04 -20.31 1.22
N ARG A 130 11.94 -20.26 2.20
CA ARG A 130 11.58 -19.94 3.58
C ARG A 130 11.11 -18.52 3.70
N TYR A 131 10.13 -18.30 4.56
CA TYR A 131 9.67 -16.97 4.88
C TYR A 131 9.29 -16.86 6.35
N VAL A 132 9.37 -15.63 6.86
CA VAL A 132 8.87 -15.31 8.19
C VAL A 132 7.46 -14.80 8.03
N HIS A 133 6.49 -15.50 8.63
CA HIS A 133 5.14 -15.00 8.80
C HIS A 133 5.07 -14.17 10.08
N LEU A 134 4.40 -13.03 10.00
CA LEU A 134 4.15 -12.11 11.09
C LEU A 134 2.64 -12.00 11.28
N GLN A 135 2.16 -11.95 12.52
CA GLN A 135 0.75 -11.74 12.83
C GLN A 135 0.61 -10.81 14.03
N ASN A 136 -0.25 -9.79 13.91
CA ASN A 136 -0.61 -8.99 15.07
C ASN A 136 -1.50 -9.84 15.99
N ALA A 137 -1.06 -10.06 17.22
CA ALA A 137 -1.77 -10.85 18.23
C ALA A 137 -3.13 -10.22 18.62
N GLN A 138 -3.23 -8.88 18.54
CA GLN A 138 -4.45 -8.15 18.87
C GLN A 138 -5.41 -8.03 17.68
N ASN A 139 -4.88 -8.06 16.46
CA ASN A 139 -5.68 -8.03 15.24
C ASN A 139 -5.22 -9.10 14.24
N PRO A 140 -5.81 -10.30 14.25
CA PRO A 140 -5.41 -11.39 13.37
C PRO A 140 -5.52 -11.10 11.87
N LYS A 141 -6.27 -10.04 11.48
CA LYS A 141 -6.38 -9.58 10.08
C LYS A 141 -5.17 -8.74 9.64
N GLU A 142 -4.34 -8.30 10.58
CA GLU A 142 -3.06 -7.67 10.29
C GLU A 142 -1.96 -8.72 10.34
N ARG A 143 -1.35 -8.95 9.19
CA ARG A 143 -0.32 -9.98 9.04
C ARG A 143 0.70 -9.55 8.01
N GLY A 144 1.90 -10.09 8.14
CA GLY A 144 3.01 -9.80 7.25
C GLY A 144 3.74 -11.06 6.83
N VAL A 145 4.45 -10.96 5.73
CA VAL A 145 5.43 -11.96 5.30
C VAL A 145 6.73 -11.27 4.95
N LEU A 146 7.84 -11.84 5.39
CA LEU A 146 9.20 -11.40 5.05
C LEU A 146 9.90 -12.52 4.28
N VAL A 147 10.38 -12.21 3.09
CA VAL A 147 11.05 -13.13 2.18
C VAL A 147 12.43 -12.59 1.82
N PHE A 148 13.45 -13.44 1.91
CA PHE A 148 14.80 -13.10 1.50
C PHE A 148 15.11 -13.71 0.13
N TRP A 149 15.59 -12.86 -0.77
CA TRP A 149 16.07 -13.23 -2.09
C TRP A 149 17.59 -13.12 -2.11
N GLY A 150 18.23 -14.08 -2.78
CA GLY A 150 19.68 -14.16 -2.82
C GLY A 150 20.29 -14.79 -1.57
N LEU A 151 19.52 -15.56 -0.78
CA LEU A 151 20.05 -16.49 0.22
C LEU A 151 19.99 -17.93 -0.32
N SER A 152 20.93 -18.77 0.10
CA SER A 152 20.82 -20.23 -0.02
C SER A 152 19.81 -20.77 0.99
N SER A 153 19.39 -22.03 0.83
CA SER A 153 18.44 -22.66 1.75
C SER A 153 18.94 -22.69 3.20
N SER A 154 20.23 -22.98 3.42
CA SER A 154 20.81 -22.99 4.77
C SER A 154 20.85 -21.60 5.39
N GLU A 155 21.23 -20.58 4.62
CA GLU A 155 21.25 -19.20 5.12
C GLU A 155 19.83 -18.69 5.42
N ALA A 156 18.84 -19.10 4.61
CA ALA A 156 17.45 -18.77 4.87
C ALA A 156 16.93 -19.45 6.15
N ASP A 157 17.28 -20.72 6.40
CA ASP A 157 16.95 -21.44 7.64
C ASP A 157 17.59 -20.78 8.88
N ASP A 158 18.87 -20.43 8.80
CA ASP A 158 19.60 -19.74 9.87
C ASP A 158 19.00 -18.38 10.17
N PHE A 159 18.71 -17.60 9.13
CA PHE A 159 18.07 -16.29 9.25
C PHE A 159 16.70 -16.40 9.90
N CYS A 160 15.88 -17.35 9.45
CA CYS A 160 14.54 -17.55 9.96
C CYS A 160 14.55 -17.97 11.46
N THR A 161 15.50 -18.83 11.83
CA THR A 161 15.76 -19.21 13.22
C THR A 161 16.23 -18.03 14.06
N HIS A 162 17.06 -17.15 13.50
CA HIS A 162 17.54 -15.98 14.21
C HIS A 162 16.42 -14.96 14.45
N MET A 163 15.61 -14.67 13.43
CA MET A 163 14.52 -13.71 13.52
C MET A 163 13.48 -14.11 14.56
N THR A 164 13.07 -15.37 14.57
CA THR A 164 12.08 -15.89 15.54
C THR A 164 12.57 -15.85 16.99
N LYS A 165 13.87 -15.70 17.23
CA LYS A 165 14.48 -15.56 18.56
C LYS A 165 14.67 -14.10 18.99
N GLN A 166 14.56 -13.13 18.08
CA GLN A 166 14.67 -11.72 18.44
C GLN A 166 13.42 -11.26 19.19
N ARG A 167 13.59 -10.36 20.17
CA ARG A 167 12.46 -9.71 20.83
C ARG A 167 11.74 -8.82 19.83
N VAL A 168 10.64 -9.32 19.29
CA VAL A 168 9.60 -8.50 18.67
C VAL A 168 8.78 -7.79 19.76
N PRO A 169 8.11 -6.68 19.42
CA PRO A 169 7.06 -6.13 20.27
C PRO A 169 6.11 -7.24 20.72
N GLU A 170 5.68 -7.24 21.99
CA GLU A 170 4.85 -8.30 22.60
C GLU A 170 3.56 -8.64 21.82
N GLN A 171 3.18 -7.76 20.89
CA GLN A 171 1.95 -7.80 20.12
C GLN A 171 2.13 -8.47 18.75
N ILE A 172 3.34 -8.92 18.40
CA ILE A 172 3.63 -9.54 17.10
C ILE A 172 4.08 -10.98 17.31
N GLU A 173 3.28 -11.91 16.81
CA GLU A 173 3.64 -13.31 16.69
C GLU A 173 4.45 -13.54 15.40
N MET A 174 5.50 -14.35 15.49
CA MET A 174 6.33 -14.70 14.35
C MET A 174 6.44 -16.22 14.19
N ALA A 175 6.35 -16.68 12.96
CA ALA A 175 6.55 -18.08 12.61
C ALA A 175 7.47 -18.20 11.40
N CYS A 176 8.39 -19.15 11.45
CA CYS A 176 9.15 -19.55 10.28
C CYS A 176 8.39 -20.64 9.52
N ILE A 177 8.21 -20.47 8.21
CA ILE A 177 7.56 -21.43 7.31
C ILE A 177 8.53 -21.72 6.17
#